data_AF-A0A5B1LL08-F1
#
_entry.id   AF-A0A5B1LL08-F1
#
_cell.length_a   1.000
_cell.length_b   1.000
_cell.length_c   1.000
_cell.angle_alpha   90.00
_cell.angle_beta   90.00
_cell.angle_gamma   90.00
#
_symmetry.space_group_name_H-M   'P 1'
#
loop_
_entity.id
_entity.type
_entity.pdbx_description
1 polymer ?
#
loop_
_entity_poly.entity_id
_entity_poly.type
_entity_poly.pdbx_seq_one_letter_code
_entity_poly.pdbx_strand_id
1 'polypeptide(L)'
;MRTLALLVTAAAVTAYLTPTGATADVATTAKPTPPTVTSGVNGRIAFSSDRDGNYEIYTMEADGTGVVRLTFTSLGDPAPSDIHPAYSPDGDWIVFSSNRDGNGYDIFVMRADGSELNQLTSASGEDSMPSFSPDGQQIVFMSSRDGNREIYRMNADGSNQRRLTRNAAPDEDPAYSPDGQLLVFTSYRDGNGELYTMGTDGTDQTRLTNAPSHDLQPSFSPDGNQIAFTSLRAGDHEIYRMNADGTGLVRLTVNAGDDNSPSYSPDGQQIAFASNRNGAFDVYRFSAGGGSQVRVTVNGVSDGSPSWGPTYTECQGLAATITGSESADHLYGTPGPDVIAGLGGDDVIRGADGADVICGGDGLDSMVYDDHDAPVTADLTGGTGDDGSDEDGPLGARDSIGDDVENLYGGTGDDSLVGNSDDNLVSGLEGDDVVNGGPGADELFGSTGNDVIRGDEGDDTIDGGRSDDVLRGGDDDDTIDGGWGDDQLFGGGDADVLDGDRDGDLLVGGPGSDTATYAGRNEGITASIAAGIGDDGGTTDGTPGERDTIRGSVENLVGGNVADTLTGSAGDNTITGGPGADTMLGLAGGDRILAVDGTKDAKIDCGGDLDHPALRDAVDPSAASCTGLSS
;
A
#
# COMPACT_ATOMS: atom_id res chain seq x y z
N MET A 1 31.01 19.69 7.02
CA MET A 1 29.75 20.06 7.70
C MET A 1 28.67 19.35 6.90
N ARG A 2 28.00 18.29 7.34
CA ARG A 2 28.03 17.52 8.58
C ARG A 2 28.37 16.08 8.17
N THR A 3 29.36 15.47 8.81
CA THR A 3 29.55 14.02 8.73
C THR A 3 28.55 13.45 9.72
N LEU A 4 27.38 13.00 9.22
CA LEU A 4 26.54 12.12 10.00
C LEU A 4 27.36 10.83 10.09
N ALA A 5 27.88 10.56 11.29
CA ALA A 5 28.34 9.23 11.59
C ALA A 5 27.08 8.38 11.58
N LEU A 6 26.98 7.49 10.58
CA LEU A 6 26.04 6.39 10.54
C LEU A 6 26.30 5.58 11.82
N LEU A 7 25.47 5.83 12.81
CA LEU A 7 25.49 5.25 14.14
C LEU A 7 24.04 5.08 14.58
N VAL A 8 23.19 4.70 13.63
CA VAL A 8 21.93 4.01 13.92
C VAL A 8 22.26 2.52 13.87
N THR A 9 23.04 2.06 14.86
CA THR A 9 23.29 0.62 15.01
C THR A 9 21.99 -0.06 15.43
N ALA A 10 21.84 -1.36 15.13
CA ALA A 10 20.85 -2.30 15.70
C ALA A 10 20.53 -2.16 17.21
N ALA A 11 21.36 -1.43 17.99
CA ALA A 11 21.04 -0.97 19.33
C ALA A 11 19.80 -0.04 19.42
N ALA A 12 19.42 0.66 18.35
CA ALA A 12 18.19 1.46 18.29
C ALA A 12 16.94 0.54 18.25
N VAL A 13 16.95 -0.45 17.35
CA VAL A 13 15.93 -1.52 17.27
C VAL A 13 15.84 -2.30 18.60
N THR A 14 16.99 -2.68 19.18
CA THR A 14 17.02 -3.38 20.48
C THR A 14 16.52 -2.51 21.66
N ALA A 15 16.63 -1.19 21.57
CA ALA A 15 16.17 -0.28 22.63
C ALA A 15 14.65 -0.15 22.65
N TYR A 16 13.97 -0.28 21.50
CA TYR A 16 12.51 -0.29 21.39
C TYR A 16 11.89 -1.62 21.88
N LEU A 17 12.56 -2.74 21.66
CA LEU A 17 12.04 -4.08 21.99
C LEU A 17 12.23 -4.49 23.47
N THR A 18 12.97 -3.73 24.29
CA THR A 18 13.22 -4.13 25.70
C THR A 18 12.27 -3.45 26.69
N PRO A 19 11.43 -4.21 27.44
CA PRO A 19 10.58 -3.61 28.46
C PRO A 19 11.47 -3.12 29.61
N THR A 20 11.59 -1.81 29.77
CA THR A 20 12.16 -1.25 31.01
C THR A 20 11.14 -1.47 32.12
N GLY A 21 11.29 -2.59 32.82
CA GLY A 21 10.28 -3.15 33.72
C GLY A 21 9.59 -2.14 34.62
N ALA A 22 8.29 -1.98 34.40
CA ALA A 22 7.31 -1.63 35.43
C ALA A 22 5.93 -2.14 34.99
N THR A 23 5.54 -3.30 35.52
CA THR A 23 4.13 -3.72 35.54
C THR A 23 3.30 -2.66 36.26
N ALA A 24 2.46 -1.93 35.53
CA ALA A 24 1.40 -1.12 36.12
C ALA A 24 0.11 -1.33 35.33
N ASP A 25 -0.69 -2.30 35.78
CA ASP A 25 -2.13 -2.33 35.56
C ASP A 25 -2.72 -0.93 35.76
N VAL A 26 -3.47 -0.40 34.79
CA VAL A 26 -4.42 0.68 35.07
C VAL A 26 -5.76 0.41 34.40
N ALA A 27 -6.72 0.05 35.25
CA ALA A 27 -8.14 0.05 34.98
C ALA A 27 -8.71 1.48 34.86
N THR A 28 -9.51 1.68 33.81
CA THR A 28 -10.70 2.56 33.67
C THR A 28 -10.82 3.76 34.62
N THR A 29 -10.63 4.99 34.12
CA THR A 29 -11.34 6.18 34.64
C THR A 29 -11.71 7.17 33.53
N ALA A 30 -12.85 7.87 33.72
CA ALA A 30 -13.60 8.57 32.68
C ALA A 30 -13.04 9.94 32.23
N LYS A 31 -13.19 10.17 30.91
CA LYS A 31 -12.91 11.32 30.03
C LYS A 31 -13.37 12.71 30.52
N PRO A 32 -12.53 13.77 30.41
CA PRO A 32 -12.97 15.12 30.09
C PRO A 32 -13.00 15.32 28.56
N THR A 33 -14.07 15.90 28.05
CA THR A 33 -14.35 16.05 26.61
C THR A 33 -13.33 16.95 25.90
N PRO A 34 -12.58 16.44 24.89
CA PRO A 34 -11.74 17.26 24.01
C PRO A 34 -12.57 18.04 22.97
N PRO A 35 -11.99 19.07 22.34
CA PRO A 35 -12.70 20.00 21.46
C PRO A 35 -13.15 19.33 20.16
N THR A 36 -14.22 19.89 19.59
CA THR A 36 -14.93 19.35 18.43
C THR A 36 -14.11 19.50 17.14
N VAL A 37 -13.40 18.45 16.75
CA VAL A 37 -13.02 18.20 15.35
C VAL A 37 -14.26 17.64 14.66
N THR A 38 -14.52 18.06 13.43
CA THR A 38 -15.70 17.69 12.65
C THR A 38 -15.75 16.18 12.43
N SER A 39 -16.71 15.53 13.08
CA SER A 39 -17.02 14.11 12.99
C SER A 39 -17.31 13.63 11.56
N GLY A 40 -16.68 12.51 11.17
CA GLY A 40 -17.42 11.26 10.94
C GLY A 40 -17.74 10.94 9.48
N VAL A 41 -16.72 10.69 8.65
CA VAL A 41 -16.94 10.19 7.29
C VAL A 41 -15.84 9.19 6.94
N ASN A 42 -15.98 7.97 7.45
CA ASN A 42 -14.96 6.95 7.32
C ASN A 42 -15.23 6.08 6.08
N GLY A 43 -14.15 5.52 5.51
CA GLY A 43 -14.18 4.52 4.44
C GLY A 43 -14.04 5.08 3.02
N ARG A 44 -13.58 4.23 2.10
CA ARG A 44 -13.42 4.57 0.67
C ARG A 44 -14.71 4.31 -0.10
N ILE A 45 -14.89 5.04 -1.20
CA ILE A 45 -15.99 4.85 -2.15
C ILE A 45 -15.38 4.49 -3.50
N ALA A 46 -15.70 3.29 -4.01
CA ALA A 46 -15.43 2.91 -5.38
C ALA A 46 -16.60 3.35 -6.26
N PHE A 47 -16.33 3.88 -7.45
CA PHE A 47 -17.35 4.36 -8.36
C PHE A 47 -16.86 4.29 -9.81
N SER A 48 -17.79 4.23 -10.76
CA SER A 48 -17.46 4.29 -12.19
C SER A 48 -17.49 5.72 -12.69
N SER A 49 -16.46 6.17 -13.42
CA SER A 49 -16.35 7.53 -13.96
C SER A 49 -16.01 7.52 -15.45
N ASP A 50 -16.68 8.36 -16.27
CA ASP A 50 -16.38 8.51 -17.69
C ASP A 50 -15.37 9.63 -18.02
N ARG A 51 -14.59 10.07 -17.02
CA ARG A 51 -13.67 11.22 -17.15
C ARG A 51 -12.57 11.04 -18.20
N ASP A 52 -12.26 9.81 -18.58
CA ASP A 52 -11.25 9.47 -19.58
C ASP A 52 -11.82 9.16 -20.97
N GLY A 53 -13.12 9.40 -21.17
CA GLY A 53 -13.83 9.16 -22.43
C GLY A 53 -14.58 7.83 -22.49
N ASN A 54 -14.44 7.00 -21.47
CA ASN A 54 -15.15 5.74 -21.23
C ASN A 54 -15.22 5.48 -19.72
N TYR A 55 -16.16 4.65 -19.26
CA TYR A 55 -16.29 4.37 -17.84
C TYR A 55 -15.14 3.50 -17.34
N GLU A 56 -14.50 3.95 -16.27
CA GLU A 56 -13.42 3.26 -15.56
C GLU A 56 -13.73 3.27 -14.06
N ILE A 57 -13.13 2.34 -13.31
CA ILE A 57 -13.28 2.28 -11.86
C ILE A 57 -12.30 3.24 -11.19
N TYR A 58 -12.83 4.04 -10.29
CA TYR A 58 -12.13 4.99 -9.44
C TYR A 58 -12.43 4.70 -7.98
N THR A 59 -11.52 5.10 -7.11
CA THR A 59 -11.73 5.17 -5.66
C THR A 59 -11.52 6.59 -5.17
N MET A 60 -12.07 6.90 -4.01
CA MET A 60 -11.86 8.15 -3.29
C MET A 60 -12.18 7.95 -1.82
N GLU A 61 -11.68 8.84 -0.97
CA GLU A 61 -12.14 8.94 0.40
C GLU A 61 -13.60 9.41 0.45
N ALA A 62 -14.37 9.00 1.46
CA ALA A 62 -15.79 9.32 1.52
C ALA A 62 -16.09 10.83 1.65
N ASP A 63 -15.10 11.65 1.98
CA ASP A 63 -15.21 13.12 1.94
C ASP A 63 -15.02 13.72 0.52
N GLY A 64 -14.59 12.89 -0.45
CA GLY A 64 -14.35 13.25 -1.85
C GLY A 64 -12.88 13.54 -2.19
N THR A 65 -11.95 13.40 -1.24
CA THR A 65 -10.50 13.53 -1.46
C THR A 65 -9.87 12.21 -1.92
N GLY A 66 -8.56 12.18 -2.18
CA GLY A 66 -7.84 10.94 -2.50
C GLY A 66 -8.32 10.20 -3.75
N VAL A 67 -8.72 10.93 -4.80
CA VAL A 67 -9.34 10.28 -5.97
C VAL A 67 -8.29 9.56 -6.82
N VAL A 68 -8.36 8.23 -6.90
CA VAL A 68 -7.42 7.37 -7.64
C VAL A 68 -8.17 6.59 -8.73
N ARG A 69 -7.53 6.43 -9.90
CA ARG A 69 -8.01 5.59 -11.00
C ARG A 69 -7.45 4.18 -10.86
N LEU A 70 -8.30 3.16 -10.89
CA LEU A 70 -7.86 1.77 -10.73
C LEU A 70 -7.80 0.98 -12.04
N THR A 71 -8.74 1.21 -12.96
CA THR A 71 -8.77 0.48 -14.23
C THR A 71 -8.29 1.33 -15.40
N PHE A 72 -7.67 0.67 -16.37
CA PHE A 72 -7.12 1.32 -17.55
C PHE A 72 -7.48 0.52 -18.80
N THR A 73 -8.65 0.79 -19.40
CA THR A 73 -8.99 0.21 -20.71
C THR A 73 -8.55 1.14 -21.85
N SER A 74 -7.96 0.55 -22.88
CA SER A 74 -7.45 1.30 -24.04
C SER A 74 -8.59 1.92 -24.85
N LEU A 75 -8.38 3.16 -25.31
CA LEU A 75 -9.31 3.95 -26.14
C LEU A 75 -9.54 3.32 -27.53
N GLY A 76 -10.28 2.21 -27.57
CA GLY A 76 -10.88 1.65 -28.79
C GLY A 76 -12.13 2.42 -29.22
N ASP A 77 -12.74 2.05 -30.34
CA ASP A 77 -14.04 2.58 -30.78
C ASP A 77 -15.03 1.43 -31.02
N PRO A 78 -16.03 1.22 -30.13
CA PRO A 78 -16.19 1.89 -28.84
C PRO A 78 -15.15 1.41 -27.81
N ALA A 79 -14.72 2.31 -26.93
CA ALA A 79 -13.83 1.96 -25.83
C ALA A 79 -14.59 1.10 -24.82
N PRO A 80 -13.95 0.07 -24.22
CA PRO A 80 -14.57 -0.71 -23.16
C PRO A 80 -15.00 0.16 -21.97
N SER A 81 -15.87 -0.37 -21.13
CA SER A 81 -16.40 0.29 -19.96
C SER A 81 -16.36 -0.66 -18.78
N ASP A 82 -15.88 -0.15 -17.65
CA ASP A 82 -15.89 -0.80 -16.36
C ASP A 82 -16.88 -0.08 -15.45
N ILE A 83 -17.87 -0.82 -14.95
CA ILE A 83 -19.01 -0.27 -14.21
C ILE A 83 -19.45 -1.22 -13.09
N HIS A 84 -20.30 -0.71 -12.20
CA HIS A 84 -20.85 -1.45 -11.05
C HIS A 84 -19.75 -2.07 -10.16
N PRO A 85 -18.80 -1.27 -9.65
CA PRO A 85 -17.86 -1.78 -8.66
C PRO A 85 -18.59 -2.17 -7.37
N ALA A 86 -18.10 -3.20 -6.71
CA ALA A 86 -18.50 -3.60 -5.37
C ALA A 86 -17.28 -4.07 -4.58
N TYR A 87 -17.07 -3.51 -3.39
CA TYR A 87 -16.00 -3.95 -2.48
C TYR A 87 -16.33 -5.32 -1.89
N SER A 88 -15.28 -6.10 -1.63
CA SER A 88 -15.34 -7.23 -0.70
C SER A 88 -15.54 -6.73 0.73
N PRO A 89 -16.04 -7.58 1.65
CA PRO A 89 -16.29 -7.19 3.03
C PRO A 89 -15.05 -6.73 3.81
N ASP A 90 -13.89 -7.29 3.46
CA ASP A 90 -12.56 -6.93 4.00
C ASP A 90 -11.97 -5.68 3.34
N GLY A 91 -12.44 -5.29 2.15
CA GLY A 91 -11.98 -4.10 1.43
C GLY A 91 -10.81 -4.36 0.49
N ASP A 92 -10.22 -5.55 0.50
CA ASP A 92 -9.04 -5.91 -0.28
C ASP A 92 -9.31 -6.06 -1.78
N TRP A 93 -10.56 -6.35 -2.14
CA TRP A 93 -10.95 -6.68 -3.50
C TRP A 93 -12.10 -5.81 -3.99
N ILE A 94 -12.10 -5.52 -5.28
CA ILE A 94 -13.21 -4.89 -5.99
C ILE A 94 -13.63 -5.82 -7.12
N VAL A 95 -14.90 -6.23 -7.09
CA VAL A 95 -15.54 -6.93 -8.21
C VAL A 95 -16.33 -5.92 -9.03
N PHE A 96 -16.32 -6.05 -10.36
CA PHE A 96 -16.98 -5.09 -11.25
C PHE A 96 -17.42 -5.75 -12.57
N SER A 97 -18.27 -5.05 -13.33
CA SER A 97 -18.72 -5.47 -14.66
C SER A 97 -17.84 -4.79 -15.72
N SER A 98 -17.33 -5.55 -16.68
CA SER A 98 -16.43 -5.04 -17.71
C SER A 98 -16.69 -5.69 -19.06
N ASN A 99 -16.66 -4.91 -20.14
CA ASN A 99 -16.81 -5.42 -21.50
C ASN A 99 -15.50 -5.40 -22.31
N ARG A 100 -14.36 -5.38 -21.61
CA ARG A 100 -13.01 -5.29 -22.21
C ARG A 100 -12.62 -6.48 -23.08
N ASP A 101 -13.30 -7.61 -22.94
CA ASP A 101 -13.06 -8.82 -23.74
C ASP A 101 -13.78 -8.78 -25.11
N GLY A 102 -14.68 -7.81 -25.30
CA GLY A 102 -15.43 -7.58 -26.53
C GLY A 102 -16.69 -8.44 -26.71
N ASN A 103 -17.13 -9.21 -25.70
CA ASN A 103 -18.27 -10.15 -25.81
C ASN A 103 -19.53 -9.76 -25.02
N GLY A 104 -19.63 -8.51 -24.57
CA GLY A 104 -20.66 -8.07 -23.63
C GLY A 104 -20.01 -7.75 -22.29
N TYR A 105 -20.81 -7.46 -21.26
CA TYR A 105 -20.26 -7.35 -19.91
C TYR A 105 -19.98 -8.73 -19.32
N ASP A 106 -18.83 -8.87 -18.69
CA ASP A 106 -18.41 -9.98 -17.86
C ASP A 106 -18.02 -9.49 -16.47
N ILE A 107 -17.95 -10.39 -15.49
CA ILE A 107 -17.51 -10.08 -14.14
C ILE A 107 -15.99 -10.19 -14.06
N PHE A 108 -15.36 -9.14 -13.56
CA PHE A 108 -13.94 -9.05 -13.27
C PHE A 108 -13.73 -8.75 -11.79
N VAL A 109 -12.56 -9.08 -11.28
CA VAL A 109 -12.12 -8.77 -9.92
C VAL A 109 -10.69 -8.24 -9.97
N MET A 110 -10.34 -7.35 -9.06
CA MET A 110 -8.98 -6.81 -8.88
C MET A 110 -8.77 -6.48 -7.40
N ARG A 111 -7.52 -6.37 -6.98
CA ARG A 111 -7.18 -5.80 -5.68
C ARG A 111 -7.62 -4.34 -5.61
N ALA A 112 -7.91 -3.83 -4.41
CA ALA A 112 -8.43 -2.49 -4.22
C ALA A 112 -7.44 -1.37 -4.56
N ASP A 113 -6.15 -1.69 -4.68
CA ASP A 113 -5.06 -0.86 -5.22
C ASP A 113 -5.04 -0.83 -6.77
N GLY A 114 -5.84 -1.66 -7.44
CA GLY A 114 -5.89 -1.81 -8.89
C GLY A 114 -5.01 -2.93 -9.47
N SER A 115 -4.26 -3.66 -8.62
CA SER A 115 -3.44 -4.79 -9.02
C SER A 115 -4.26 -6.10 -9.17
N GLU A 116 -3.60 -7.20 -9.57
CA GLU A 116 -4.19 -8.55 -9.68
C GLU A 116 -5.55 -8.65 -10.41
N LEU A 117 -5.67 -7.92 -11.51
CA LEU A 117 -6.86 -7.90 -12.35
C LEU A 117 -7.14 -9.24 -13.05
N ASN A 118 -8.30 -9.84 -12.78
CA ASN A 118 -8.72 -11.15 -13.27
C ASN A 118 -10.16 -11.17 -13.81
N GLN A 119 -10.41 -11.94 -14.86
CA GLN A 119 -11.75 -12.20 -15.42
C GLN A 119 -12.37 -13.45 -14.77
N LEU A 120 -13.57 -13.33 -14.20
CA LEU A 120 -14.27 -14.42 -13.50
C LEU A 120 -15.35 -15.10 -14.35
N THR A 121 -15.96 -14.38 -15.29
CA THR A 121 -16.94 -14.95 -16.24
C THR A 121 -16.53 -14.71 -17.68
N SER A 122 -16.97 -15.61 -18.57
CA SER A 122 -16.72 -15.51 -20.02
C SER A 122 -17.86 -16.14 -20.82
N ALA A 123 -19.06 -16.24 -20.22
CA ALA A 123 -20.18 -16.95 -20.82
C ALA A 123 -20.83 -16.06 -21.90
N SER A 124 -21.43 -16.67 -22.92
CA SER A 124 -22.16 -15.87 -23.93
C SER A 124 -23.38 -15.21 -23.29
N GLY A 125 -23.40 -13.87 -23.24
CA GLY A 125 -24.44 -13.08 -22.59
C GLY A 125 -23.79 -11.92 -21.84
N GLU A 126 -24.61 -11.03 -21.29
CA GLU A 126 -24.16 -10.03 -20.31
C GLU A 126 -24.25 -10.60 -18.91
N ASP A 127 -23.11 -10.58 -18.21
CA ASP A 127 -22.95 -10.80 -16.78
C ASP A 127 -22.57 -9.47 -16.12
N SER A 128 -23.34 -8.98 -15.16
CA SER A 128 -23.11 -7.66 -14.53
C SER A 128 -23.75 -7.54 -13.14
N MET A 129 -23.55 -6.38 -12.50
CA MET A 129 -24.05 -6.06 -11.16
C MET A 129 -23.60 -7.08 -10.10
N PRO A 130 -22.28 -7.30 -9.96
CA PRO A 130 -21.76 -8.24 -8.97
C PRO A 130 -21.89 -7.67 -7.54
N SER A 131 -22.00 -8.57 -6.57
CA SER A 131 -21.94 -8.27 -5.13
C SER A 131 -21.30 -9.44 -4.41
N PHE A 132 -20.35 -9.17 -3.50
CA PHE A 132 -19.79 -10.18 -2.61
C PHE A 132 -20.80 -10.63 -1.55
N SER A 133 -20.64 -11.87 -1.09
CA SER A 133 -21.22 -12.34 0.16
C SER A 133 -20.50 -11.71 1.36
N PRO A 134 -21.14 -11.62 2.54
CA PRO A 134 -20.54 -10.99 3.72
C PRO A 134 -19.28 -11.67 4.26
N ASP A 135 -19.04 -12.93 3.87
CA ASP A 135 -17.82 -13.68 4.19
C ASP A 135 -16.75 -13.59 3.08
N GLY A 136 -17.00 -12.83 2.00
CA GLY A 136 -16.10 -12.69 0.86
C GLY A 136 -15.96 -13.92 -0.05
N GLN A 137 -16.55 -15.06 0.31
CA GLN A 137 -16.28 -16.33 -0.38
C GLN A 137 -17.09 -16.54 -1.66
N GLN A 138 -18.17 -15.78 -1.86
CA GLN A 138 -19.09 -15.92 -2.98
C GLN A 138 -19.41 -14.58 -3.61
N ILE A 139 -19.82 -14.63 -4.88
CA ILE A 139 -20.30 -13.47 -5.63
C ILE A 139 -21.66 -13.81 -6.21
N VAL A 140 -22.65 -12.94 -6.01
CA VAL A 140 -23.90 -12.94 -6.80
C VAL A 140 -23.81 -11.90 -7.89
N PHE A 141 -24.47 -12.19 -9.01
CA PHE A 141 -24.47 -11.32 -10.17
C PHE A 141 -25.70 -11.61 -11.03
N MET A 142 -26.08 -10.65 -11.87
CA MET A 142 -27.06 -10.85 -12.91
C MET A 142 -26.38 -11.43 -14.14
N SER A 143 -27.01 -12.41 -14.78
CA SER A 143 -26.52 -13.03 -16.01
C SER A 143 -27.66 -13.27 -17.00
N SER A 144 -27.43 -12.92 -18.26
CA SER A 144 -28.36 -13.15 -19.37
C SER A 144 -28.02 -14.35 -20.24
N ARG A 145 -27.06 -15.19 -19.82
CA ARG A 145 -26.52 -16.32 -20.61
C ARG A 145 -27.55 -17.37 -21.07
N ASP A 146 -28.71 -17.41 -20.42
CA ASP A 146 -29.82 -18.31 -20.73
C ASP A 146 -30.93 -17.64 -21.58
N GLY A 147 -30.70 -16.42 -22.09
CA GLY A 147 -31.64 -15.67 -22.94
C GLY A 147 -32.66 -14.80 -22.18
N ASN A 148 -32.56 -14.74 -20.85
CA ASN A 148 -33.27 -13.82 -19.96
C ASN A 148 -32.29 -13.42 -18.83
N ARG A 149 -32.42 -12.21 -18.28
CA ARG A 149 -31.63 -11.76 -17.12
C ARG A 149 -32.10 -12.46 -15.86
N GLU A 150 -31.20 -13.13 -15.18
CA GLU A 150 -31.47 -13.95 -14.00
C GLU A 150 -30.33 -13.81 -13.00
N ILE A 151 -30.59 -14.12 -11.73
CA ILE A 151 -29.58 -14.07 -10.68
C ILE A 151 -28.79 -15.38 -10.67
N TYR A 152 -27.47 -15.26 -10.67
CA TYR A 152 -26.51 -16.33 -10.50
C TYR A 152 -25.65 -16.08 -9.27
N ARG A 153 -25.04 -17.14 -8.76
CA ARG A 153 -23.93 -17.04 -7.83
C ARG A 153 -22.74 -17.84 -8.33
N MET A 154 -21.57 -17.51 -7.82
CA MET A 154 -20.33 -18.25 -7.99
C MET A 154 -19.47 -18.15 -6.73
N ASN A 155 -18.41 -18.94 -6.66
CA ASN A 155 -17.33 -18.71 -5.70
C ASN A 155 -16.56 -17.43 -6.10
N ALA A 156 -15.89 -16.79 -5.15
CA ALA A 156 -15.11 -15.58 -5.41
C ALA A 156 -14.00 -15.77 -6.48
N ASP A 157 -13.48 -16.99 -6.62
CA ASP A 157 -12.53 -17.39 -7.67
C ASP A 157 -13.16 -17.60 -9.07
N GLY A 158 -14.47 -17.33 -9.23
CA GLY A 158 -15.22 -17.50 -10.47
C GLY A 158 -15.74 -18.92 -10.73
N SER A 159 -15.39 -19.89 -9.88
CA SER A 159 -15.81 -21.29 -10.02
C SER A 159 -17.25 -21.52 -9.53
N ASN A 160 -17.81 -22.71 -9.80
CA ASN A 160 -19.12 -23.15 -9.28
C ASN A 160 -20.32 -22.23 -9.62
N GLN A 161 -20.30 -21.61 -10.80
CA GLN A 161 -21.38 -20.73 -11.27
C GLN A 161 -22.73 -21.46 -11.34
N ARG A 162 -23.74 -20.93 -10.65
CA ARG A 162 -25.07 -21.55 -10.48
C ARG A 162 -26.18 -20.51 -10.59
N ARG A 163 -27.17 -20.78 -11.44
CA ARG A 163 -28.41 -20.01 -11.55
C ARG A 163 -29.29 -20.18 -10.30
N LEU A 164 -29.79 -19.07 -9.75
CA LEU A 164 -30.67 -19.01 -8.58
C LEU A 164 -32.14 -18.75 -8.95
N THR A 165 -32.41 -17.82 -9.86
CA THR A 165 -33.78 -17.51 -10.29
C THR A 165 -34.14 -18.21 -11.60
N ARG A 166 -35.44 -18.48 -11.81
CA ARG A 166 -35.96 -19.06 -13.06
C ARG A 166 -37.30 -18.44 -13.41
N ASN A 167 -37.29 -17.24 -13.98
CA ASN A 167 -38.50 -16.52 -14.36
C ASN A 167 -38.57 -16.27 -15.88
N ALA A 168 -39.77 -15.97 -16.39
CA ALA A 168 -39.94 -15.52 -17.77
C ALA A 168 -39.69 -14.00 -17.90
N ALA A 169 -39.86 -13.25 -16.81
CA ALA A 169 -39.46 -11.86 -16.69
C ALA A 169 -38.03 -11.76 -16.14
N PRO A 170 -37.32 -10.66 -16.40
CA PRO A 170 -35.95 -10.50 -15.90
C PRO A 170 -35.89 -10.30 -14.38
N ASP A 171 -34.81 -10.78 -13.79
CA ASP A 171 -34.39 -10.56 -12.40
C ASP A 171 -32.96 -9.94 -12.42
N GLU A 172 -32.75 -8.85 -11.68
CA GLU A 172 -31.57 -7.95 -11.74
C GLU A 172 -31.20 -7.40 -10.35
N ASP A 173 -30.08 -6.66 -10.25
CA ASP A 173 -29.60 -5.97 -9.04
C ASP A 173 -29.53 -6.83 -7.76
N PRO A 174 -28.86 -8.00 -7.75
CA PRO A 174 -28.78 -8.83 -6.56
C PRO A 174 -27.81 -8.25 -5.51
N ALA A 175 -28.19 -8.31 -4.24
CA ALA A 175 -27.31 -8.00 -3.11
C ALA A 175 -27.56 -8.96 -1.94
N TYR A 176 -26.50 -9.32 -1.21
CA TYR A 176 -26.59 -10.12 0.01
C TYR A 176 -27.12 -9.34 1.20
N SER A 177 -27.87 -10.01 2.07
CA SER A 177 -28.06 -9.53 3.44
C SER A 177 -26.76 -9.68 4.24
N PRO A 178 -26.48 -8.81 5.23
CA PRO A 178 -25.24 -8.85 6.01
C PRO A 178 -25.01 -10.16 6.78
N ASP A 179 -26.06 -10.91 7.09
CA ASP A 179 -25.99 -12.23 7.74
C ASP A 179 -25.76 -13.41 6.76
N GLY A 180 -25.68 -13.11 5.46
CA GLY A 180 -25.47 -14.09 4.40
C GLY A 180 -26.63 -15.07 4.19
N GLN A 181 -27.80 -14.82 4.80
CA GLN A 181 -28.93 -15.75 4.72
C GLN A 181 -29.88 -15.46 3.55
N LEU A 182 -29.98 -14.20 3.14
CA LEU A 182 -30.91 -13.74 2.12
C LEU A 182 -30.18 -13.01 0.99
N LEU A 183 -30.87 -12.95 -0.15
CA LEU A 183 -30.60 -12.03 -1.24
C LEU A 183 -31.79 -11.10 -1.40
N VAL A 184 -31.53 -9.82 -1.66
CA VAL A 184 -32.53 -8.88 -2.20
C VAL A 184 -32.21 -8.64 -3.67
N PHE A 185 -33.23 -8.49 -4.50
CA PHE A 185 -33.08 -8.28 -5.94
C PHE A 185 -34.31 -7.60 -6.54
N THR A 186 -34.13 -7.02 -7.71
CA THR A 186 -35.20 -6.46 -8.55
C THR A 186 -35.81 -7.56 -9.42
N SER A 187 -37.13 -7.68 -9.47
CA SER A 187 -37.84 -8.55 -10.40
C SER A 187 -38.93 -7.84 -11.19
N TYR A 188 -39.05 -8.16 -12.47
CA TYR A 188 -40.08 -7.61 -13.36
C TYR A 188 -41.30 -8.53 -13.53
N ARG A 189 -41.40 -9.60 -12.71
CA ARG A 189 -42.43 -10.64 -12.86
C ARG A 189 -43.87 -10.16 -12.69
N ASP A 190 -44.06 -8.99 -12.09
CA ASP A 190 -45.37 -8.39 -11.85
C ASP A 190 -45.71 -7.25 -12.84
N GLY A 191 -44.88 -7.04 -13.88
CA GLY A 191 -45.12 -6.09 -14.97
C GLY A 191 -44.35 -4.76 -14.86
N ASN A 192 -43.74 -4.51 -13.71
CA ASN A 192 -42.80 -3.45 -13.40
C ASN A 192 -41.71 -3.99 -12.46
N GLY A 193 -40.61 -3.25 -12.32
CA GLY A 193 -39.52 -3.62 -11.41
C GLY A 193 -39.97 -3.47 -9.95
N GLU A 194 -39.83 -4.54 -9.17
CA GLU A 194 -40.22 -4.61 -7.77
C GLU A 194 -39.17 -5.38 -6.99
N LEU A 195 -39.00 -5.06 -5.71
CA LEU A 195 -38.02 -5.70 -4.86
C LEU A 195 -38.56 -7.01 -4.31
N TYR A 196 -37.74 -8.04 -4.39
CA TYR A 196 -37.98 -9.35 -3.80
C TYR A 196 -36.79 -9.76 -2.94
N THR A 197 -37.06 -10.64 -1.98
CA THR A 197 -36.03 -11.38 -1.25
C THR A 197 -36.13 -12.87 -1.56
N MET A 198 -35.04 -13.59 -1.36
CA MET A 198 -34.97 -15.05 -1.44
C MET A 198 -33.87 -15.60 -0.54
N GLY A 199 -33.89 -16.89 -0.22
CA GLY A 199 -32.72 -17.56 0.36
C GLY A 199 -31.56 -17.59 -0.63
N THR A 200 -30.32 -17.65 -0.13
CA THR A 200 -29.09 -17.69 -0.96
C THR A 200 -28.96 -18.95 -1.85
N ASP A 201 -29.83 -19.94 -1.64
CA ASP A 201 -29.97 -21.11 -2.51
C ASP A 201 -31.00 -20.94 -3.65
N GLY A 202 -31.68 -19.79 -3.69
CA GLY A 202 -32.70 -19.39 -4.67
C GLY A 202 -34.15 -19.67 -4.25
N THR A 203 -34.38 -20.21 -3.04
CA THR A 203 -35.71 -20.59 -2.54
C THR A 203 -36.42 -19.45 -1.79
N ASP A 204 -37.68 -19.69 -1.37
CA ASP A 204 -38.45 -18.79 -0.50
C ASP A 204 -38.62 -17.34 -0.98
N GLN A 205 -38.81 -17.18 -2.29
CA GLN A 205 -38.94 -15.86 -2.91
C GLN A 205 -40.16 -15.08 -2.41
N THR A 206 -39.94 -13.89 -1.86
CA THR A 206 -40.96 -13.05 -1.23
C THR A 206 -40.92 -11.63 -1.80
N ARG A 207 -42.07 -11.07 -2.18
CA ARG A 207 -42.18 -9.70 -2.69
C ARG A 207 -42.20 -8.70 -1.55
N LEU A 208 -41.37 -7.65 -1.62
CA LEU A 208 -41.30 -6.58 -0.62
C LEU A 208 -42.07 -5.32 -1.04
N THR A 209 -41.97 -4.91 -2.31
CA THR A 209 -42.63 -3.68 -2.80
C THR A 209 -43.78 -4.01 -3.75
N ASN A 210 -44.78 -3.12 -3.85
CA ASN A 210 -45.89 -3.26 -4.80
C ASN A 210 -46.46 -1.90 -5.22
N ALA A 211 -45.71 -1.15 -6.00
CA ALA A 211 -46.13 0.13 -6.55
C ALA A 211 -46.43 0.03 -8.05
N PRO A 212 -47.18 0.98 -8.63
CA PRO A 212 -47.40 1.01 -10.08
C PRO A 212 -46.16 1.47 -10.88
N SER A 213 -45.03 1.75 -10.22
CA SER A 213 -43.79 2.28 -10.78
C SER A 213 -42.61 1.37 -10.43
N HIS A 214 -41.46 1.57 -11.06
CA HIS A 214 -40.28 0.76 -10.80
C HIS A 214 -39.67 1.07 -9.43
N ASP A 215 -39.31 0.01 -8.70
CA ASP A 215 -38.42 0.01 -7.54
C ASP A 215 -37.21 -0.89 -7.89
N LEU A 216 -36.00 -0.35 -7.83
CA LEU A 216 -34.78 -0.91 -8.42
C LEU A 216 -33.59 -0.77 -7.45
N GLN A 217 -32.47 -1.45 -7.73
CA GLN A 217 -31.17 -1.25 -7.08
C GLN A 217 -31.22 -1.27 -5.54
N PRO A 218 -31.71 -2.37 -4.94
CA PRO A 218 -31.77 -2.50 -3.49
C PRO A 218 -30.39 -2.67 -2.86
N SER A 219 -30.20 -2.08 -1.68
CA SER A 219 -29.01 -2.24 -0.84
C SER A 219 -29.45 -2.39 0.61
N PHE A 220 -28.97 -3.44 1.29
CA PHE A 220 -29.22 -3.65 2.72
C PHE A 220 -28.41 -2.66 3.56
N SER A 221 -28.97 -2.22 4.69
CA SER A 221 -28.17 -1.62 5.75
C SER A 221 -27.24 -2.67 6.38
N PRO A 222 -26.08 -2.28 6.94
CA PRO A 222 -25.13 -3.21 7.54
C PRO A 222 -25.68 -4.04 8.71
N ASP A 223 -26.69 -3.51 9.42
CA ASP A 223 -27.40 -4.22 10.49
C ASP A 223 -28.51 -5.17 9.97
N GLY A 224 -28.73 -5.21 8.65
CA GLY A 224 -29.74 -6.03 7.96
C GLY A 224 -31.19 -5.61 8.20
N ASN A 225 -31.46 -4.53 8.95
CA ASN A 225 -32.81 -4.15 9.35
C ASN A 225 -33.54 -3.28 8.31
N GLN A 226 -32.80 -2.65 7.40
CA GLN A 226 -33.33 -1.71 6.42
C GLN A 226 -32.82 -2.02 5.01
N ILE A 227 -33.57 -1.56 4.02
CA ILE A 227 -33.20 -1.63 2.60
C ILE A 227 -33.37 -0.23 2.03
N ALA A 228 -32.29 0.35 1.50
CA ALA A 228 -32.33 1.53 0.64
C ALA A 228 -32.48 1.09 -0.82
N PHE A 229 -33.18 1.86 -1.64
CA PHE A 229 -33.43 1.50 -3.03
C PHE A 229 -33.86 2.72 -3.85
N THR A 230 -33.75 2.60 -5.16
CA THR A 230 -34.19 3.60 -6.14
C THR A 230 -35.67 3.39 -6.47
N SER A 231 -36.48 4.46 -6.50
CA SER A 231 -37.89 4.37 -6.84
C SER A 231 -38.40 5.51 -7.73
N LEU A 232 -39.22 5.15 -8.73
CA LEU A 232 -39.84 6.08 -9.69
C LEU A 232 -41.19 6.64 -9.22
N ARG A 233 -41.60 6.36 -7.97
CA ARG A 233 -42.93 6.75 -7.45
C ARG A 233 -43.17 8.26 -7.48
N ALA A 234 -42.11 9.06 -7.54
CA ALA A 234 -42.14 10.51 -7.53
C ALA A 234 -42.27 11.16 -8.92
N GLY A 235 -42.08 10.40 -10.00
CA GLY A 235 -42.01 10.90 -11.38
C GLY A 235 -40.58 10.94 -11.94
N ASP A 236 -39.60 10.96 -11.04
CA ASP A 236 -38.16 10.81 -11.22
C ASP A 236 -37.63 9.70 -10.29
N HIS A 237 -36.40 9.22 -10.54
CA HIS A 237 -35.74 8.26 -9.66
C HIS A 237 -35.30 8.96 -8.37
N GLU A 238 -35.71 8.44 -7.23
CA GLU A 238 -35.34 8.98 -5.92
C GLU A 238 -34.96 7.84 -4.98
N ILE A 239 -34.12 8.12 -3.98
CA ILE A 239 -33.74 7.15 -2.97
C ILE A 239 -34.85 7.04 -1.91
N TYR A 240 -35.32 5.81 -1.72
CA TYR A 240 -36.24 5.43 -0.66
C TYR A 240 -35.57 4.44 0.28
N ARG A 241 -36.17 4.28 1.45
CA ARG A 241 -35.80 3.27 2.42
C ARG A 241 -37.04 2.61 3.00
N MET A 242 -36.94 1.32 3.27
CA MET A 242 -37.94 0.55 4.02
C MET A 242 -37.25 -0.36 5.03
N ASN A 243 -38.03 -0.93 5.95
CA ASN A 243 -37.58 -2.04 6.77
C ASN A 243 -37.36 -3.28 5.87
N ALA A 244 -36.47 -4.18 6.28
CA ALA A 244 -36.16 -5.41 5.52
C ALA A 244 -37.38 -6.32 5.28
N ASP A 245 -38.45 -6.18 6.07
CA ASP A 245 -39.74 -6.88 5.88
C ASP A 245 -40.68 -6.19 4.87
N GLY A 246 -40.25 -5.12 4.21
CA GLY A 246 -41.03 -4.34 3.24
C GLY A 246 -41.93 -3.25 3.85
N THR A 247 -41.94 -3.10 5.18
CA THR A 247 -42.75 -2.07 5.87
C THR A 247 -41.99 -0.76 6.05
N GLY A 248 -42.64 0.29 6.58
CA GLY A 248 -41.92 1.49 7.04
C GLY A 248 -41.31 2.36 5.93
N LEU A 249 -41.91 2.38 4.74
CA LEU A 249 -41.40 3.12 3.58
C LEU A 249 -41.23 4.63 3.84
N VAL A 250 -40.06 5.17 3.51
CA VAL A 250 -39.69 6.59 3.61
C VAL A 250 -38.96 7.04 2.33
N ARG A 251 -39.30 8.20 1.79
CA ARG A 251 -38.53 8.88 0.72
C ARG A 251 -37.41 9.69 1.36
N LEU A 252 -36.16 9.47 0.94
CA LEU A 252 -34.98 10.12 1.51
C LEU A 252 -34.49 11.32 0.71
N THR A 253 -34.62 11.28 -0.62
CA THR A 253 -34.21 12.36 -1.50
C THR A 253 -35.41 13.05 -2.17
N VAL A 254 -35.29 14.36 -2.39
CA VAL A 254 -36.32 15.17 -3.08
C VAL A 254 -35.62 16.25 -3.88
N ASN A 255 -35.46 16.02 -5.18
CA ASN A 255 -34.91 17.02 -6.09
C ASN A 255 -35.53 16.91 -7.48
N ALA A 256 -34.83 17.32 -8.54
CA ALA A 256 -35.34 17.33 -9.91
C ALA A 256 -34.50 16.48 -10.87
N GLY A 257 -33.45 15.84 -10.35
CA GLY A 257 -32.64 14.86 -11.06
C GLY A 257 -32.98 13.45 -10.58
N ASP A 258 -32.52 12.48 -11.35
CA ASP A 258 -32.55 11.07 -10.99
C ASP A 258 -31.45 10.77 -9.97
N ASP A 259 -31.85 10.17 -8.85
CA ASP A 259 -30.98 9.64 -7.81
C ASP A 259 -31.01 8.11 -7.84
N ASN A 260 -29.85 7.49 -8.04
CA ASN A 260 -29.70 6.06 -8.31
C ASN A 260 -28.62 5.41 -7.44
N SER A 261 -28.63 4.07 -7.42
CA SER A 261 -27.56 3.22 -6.86
C SER A 261 -27.18 3.60 -5.42
N PRO A 262 -28.11 3.51 -4.45
CA PRO A 262 -27.78 3.77 -3.05
C PRO A 262 -26.84 2.70 -2.50
N SER A 263 -25.84 3.12 -1.73
CA SER A 263 -24.91 2.25 -1.00
C SER A 263 -24.73 2.78 0.43
N TYR A 264 -24.95 1.94 1.42
CA TYR A 264 -24.77 2.32 2.83
C TYR A 264 -23.29 2.38 3.18
N SER A 265 -22.92 3.32 4.06
CA SER A 265 -21.65 3.24 4.78
C SER A 265 -21.65 2.01 5.72
N PRO A 266 -20.49 1.43 6.04
CA PRO A 266 -20.36 0.24 6.89
C PRO A 266 -20.94 0.39 8.30
N ASP A 267 -20.93 1.61 8.85
CA ASP A 267 -21.54 1.96 10.14
C ASP A 267 -23.07 2.18 10.07
N GLY A 268 -23.64 2.12 8.86
CA GLY A 268 -25.06 2.35 8.56
C GLY A 268 -25.53 3.80 8.75
N GLN A 269 -24.63 4.75 9.03
CA GLN A 269 -24.99 6.13 9.36
C GLN A 269 -25.18 7.00 8.11
N GLN A 270 -24.62 6.61 6.96
CA GLN A 270 -24.67 7.36 5.72
C GLN A 270 -25.08 6.48 4.54
N ILE A 271 -25.50 7.15 3.47
CA ILE A 271 -25.81 6.55 2.17
C ILE A 271 -25.11 7.38 1.10
N ALA A 272 -24.28 6.75 0.29
CA ALA A 272 -23.78 7.29 -0.98
C ALA A 272 -24.73 6.92 -2.10
N PHE A 273 -24.85 7.77 -3.11
CA PHE A 273 -25.72 7.56 -4.27
C PHE A 273 -25.28 8.46 -5.44
N ALA A 274 -25.66 8.10 -6.66
CA ALA A 274 -25.38 8.90 -7.84
C ALA A 274 -26.56 9.82 -8.16
N SER A 275 -26.32 11.09 -8.50
CA SER A 275 -27.37 12.04 -8.87
C SER A 275 -27.00 12.92 -10.06
N ASN A 276 -27.91 13.06 -11.02
CA ASN A 276 -27.73 13.95 -12.17
C ASN A 276 -28.37 15.35 -11.98
N ARG A 277 -28.73 15.72 -10.75
CA ARG A 277 -29.39 17.01 -10.43
C ARG A 277 -28.62 18.26 -10.90
N ASN A 278 -27.32 18.11 -11.19
CA ASN A 278 -26.43 19.16 -11.66
C ASN A 278 -25.94 18.97 -13.11
N GLY A 279 -26.54 18.05 -13.88
CA GLY A 279 -26.21 17.80 -15.28
C GLY A 279 -25.78 16.36 -15.50
N ALA A 280 -24.47 16.11 -15.46
CA ALA A 280 -23.93 14.76 -15.41
C ALA A 280 -24.20 14.13 -14.02
N PHE A 281 -24.12 12.80 -13.92
CA PHE A 281 -24.21 12.14 -12.62
C PHE A 281 -22.98 12.49 -11.77
N ASP A 282 -23.19 12.88 -10.53
CA ASP A 282 -22.12 12.99 -9.54
C ASP A 282 -22.44 12.06 -8.35
N VAL A 283 -21.42 11.68 -7.59
CA VAL A 283 -21.62 10.98 -6.33
C VAL A 283 -21.96 11.99 -5.23
N TYR A 284 -23.00 11.67 -4.48
CA TYR A 284 -23.45 12.38 -3.29
C TYR A 284 -23.49 11.44 -2.11
N ARG A 285 -23.39 11.99 -0.90
CA ARG A 285 -23.70 11.28 0.34
C ARG A 285 -24.56 12.10 1.27
N PHE A 286 -25.23 11.42 2.19
CA PHE A 286 -26.04 12.04 3.23
C PHE A 286 -26.25 11.08 4.39
N SER A 287 -26.75 11.59 5.52
CA SER A 287 -27.13 10.72 6.65
C SER A 287 -28.22 9.74 6.22
N ALA A 288 -28.10 8.47 6.61
CA ALA A 288 -29.08 7.43 6.35
C ALA A 288 -30.48 7.80 6.89
N GLY A 289 -30.57 8.67 7.89
CA GLY A 289 -31.83 9.23 8.38
C GLY A 289 -32.52 10.22 7.42
N GLY A 290 -31.87 10.60 6.32
CA GLY A 290 -32.23 11.73 5.46
C GLY A 290 -31.49 13.01 5.87
N GLY A 291 -31.72 14.09 5.13
CA GLY A 291 -31.21 15.42 5.48
C GLY A 291 -30.42 16.09 4.35
N SER A 292 -29.48 16.96 4.74
CA SER A 292 -28.62 17.66 3.79
C SER A 292 -27.71 16.69 3.06
N GLN A 293 -27.62 16.88 1.74
CA GLN A 293 -26.86 16.02 0.84
C GLN A 293 -25.59 16.76 0.42
N VAL A 294 -24.46 16.08 0.49
CA VAL A 294 -23.13 16.59 0.17
C VAL A 294 -22.71 15.97 -1.16
N ARG A 295 -22.36 16.81 -2.13
CA ARG A 295 -21.75 16.39 -3.39
C ARG A 295 -20.27 16.12 -3.14
N VAL A 296 -19.78 14.93 -3.49
CA VAL A 296 -18.38 14.53 -3.26
C VAL A 296 -17.56 14.46 -4.54
N THR A 297 -18.18 14.24 -5.70
CA THR A 297 -17.48 14.39 -6.99
C THR A 297 -17.89 15.67 -7.73
N VAL A 298 -16.90 16.42 -8.23
CA VAL A 298 -17.11 17.71 -8.92
C VAL A 298 -16.16 17.84 -10.11
N ASN A 299 -16.34 17.00 -11.13
CA ASN A 299 -15.48 16.96 -12.33
C ASN A 299 -16.22 17.36 -13.63
N GLY A 300 -17.55 17.45 -13.60
CA GLY A 300 -18.37 17.83 -14.76
C GLY A 300 -18.59 16.70 -15.77
N VAL A 301 -18.25 15.46 -15.41
CA VAL A 301 -18.52 14.23 -16.16
C VAL A 301 -19.42 13.30 -15.33
N SER A 302 -19.77 12.12 -15.84
CA SER A 302 -20.67 11.19 -15.14
C SER A 302 -19.90 10.24 -14.23
N ASP A 303 -20.16 10.35 -12.93
CA ASP A 303 -19.74 9.42 -11.89
C ASP A 303 -20.98 8.67 -11.35
N GLY A 304 -20.92 7.34 -11.32
CA GLY A 304 -22.07 6.51 -11.00
C GLY A 304 -21.73 5.23 -10.24
N SER A 305 -22.79 4.55 -9.79
CA SER A 305 -22.72 3.26 -9.09
C SER A 305 -21.73 3.24 -7.93
N PRO A 306 -21.85 4.16 -6.95
CA PRO A 306 -20.96 4.16 -5.81
C PRO A 306 -21.15 2.88 -5.00
N SER A 307 -20.04 2.27 -4.60
CA SER A 307 -19.96 1.22 -3.59
C SER A 307 -19.12 1.77 -2.44
N TRP A 308 -19.74 1.97 -1.29
CA TRP A 308 -18.99 2.25 -0.07
C TRP A 308 -18.26 0.98 0.36
N GLY A 309 -16.94 1.05 0.43
CA GLY A 309 -16.12 -0.01 0.98
C GLY A 309 -16.23 -0.06 2.48
N PRO A 310 -15.62 -1.08 3.13
CA PRO A 310 -15.43 -1.02 4.56
C PRO A 310 -14.70 0.27 4.94
N THR A 311 -14.95 0.71 6.15
CA THR A 311 -14.05 1.65 6.80
C THR A 311 -12.78 0.86 7.00
N TYR A 312 -11.66 1.28 6.41
CA TYR A 312 -10.39 1.01 7.08
C TYR A 312 -10.61 1.47 8.50
N THR A 313 -10.38 0.57 9.43
CA THR A 313 -10.86 0.75 10.78
C THR A 313 -9.98 1.79 11.45
N GLU A 314 -10.21 3.08 11.17
CA GLU A 314 -9.98 4.10 12.18
C GLU A 314 -10.78 3.60 13.40
N CYS A 315 -10.13 3.37 14.55
CA CYS A 315 -10.72 2.85 15.79
C CYS A 315 -11.90 3.66 16.38
N GLN A 316 -12.42 4.64 15.64
CA GLN A 316 -13.53 5.49 16.00
C GLN A 316 -14.87 4.73 15.93
N GLY A 317 -15.28 4.15 17.07
CA GLY A 317 -16.64 3.66 17.30
C GLY A 317 -16.75 2.18 17.65
N LEU A 318 -15.66 1.42 17.55
CA LEU A 318 -15.56 0.09 18.14
C LEU A 318 -15.28 0.20 19.65
N ALA A 319 -15.87 -0.70 20.43
CA ALA A 319 -15.52 -0.82 21.83
C ALA A 319 -14.24 -1.64 21.93
N ALA A 320 -13.09 -0.96 21.97
CA ALA A 320 -11.79 -1.60 22.11
C ALA A 320 -11.77 -2.57 23.30
N THR A 321 -11.26 -3.79 23.07
CA THR A 321 -11.00 -4.77 24.14
C THR A 321 -9.79 -4.34 24.96
N ILE A 322 -8.84 -3.67 24.31
CA ILE A 322 -7.60 -3.15 24.90
C ILE A 322 -7.45 -1.68 24.49
N THR A 323 -7.18 -0.82 25.47
CA THR A 323 -7.04 0.62 25.22
C THR A 323 -5.85 1.16 25.98
N GLY A 324 -4.96 1.86 25.28
CA GLY A 324 -3.88 2.64 25.84
C GLY A 324 -4.35 3.97 26.42
N SER A 325 -3.46 4.95 26.37
CA SER A 325 -3.57 6.27 26.98
C SER A 325 -3.08 7.34 26.01
N GLU A 326 -2.97 8.59 26.45
CA GLU A 326 -2.43 9.68 25.61
C GLU A 326 -0.90 9.79 25.78
N SER A 327 -0.25 8.67 26.05
CA SER A 327 1.19 8.55 26.28
C SER A 327 1.66 7.21 25.74
N ALA A 328 2.92 7.15 25.32
CA ALA A 328 3.54 5.92 24.82
C ALA A 328 3.27 4.69 25.73
N ASP A 329 2.59 3.72 25.15
CA ASP A 329 2.14 2.48 25.77
C ASP A 329 2.75 1.26 25.07
N HIS A 330 2.77 0.14 25.80
CA HIS A 330 3.07 -1.18 25.23
C HIS A 330 1.82 -2.04 25.38
N LEU A 331 1.17 -2.32 24.25
CA LEU A 331 -0.11 -3.01 24.19
C LEU A 331 0.09 -4.42 23.66
N TYR A 332 -0.58 -5.37 24.31
CA TYR A 332 -0.50 -6.80 23.98
C TYR A 332 -1.92 -7.35 23.93
N GLY A 333 -2.31 -7.87 22.77
CA GLY A 333 -3.54 -8.61 22.59
C GLY A 333 -3.54 -9.95 23.31
N THR A 334 -4.63 -10.67 23.14
CA THR A 334 -4.90 -11.96 23.76
C THR A 334 -5.23 -12.96 22.66
N PRO A 335 -5.07 -14.27 22.91
CA PRO A 335 -5.48 -15.25 21.91
C PRO A 335 -7.00 -15.14 21.60
N GLY A 336 -7.34 -14.85 20.34
CA GLY A 336 -8.67 -14.58 19.81
C GLY A 336 -8.78 -13.16 19.24
N PRO A 337 -9.89 -12.81 18.56
CA PRO A 337 -10.04 -11.49 17.94
C PRO A 337 -10.15 -10.38 18.99
N ASP A 338 -9.22 -9.43 18.93
CA ASP A 338 -9.13 -8.25 19.76
C ASP A 338 -9.39 -6.94 18.98
N VAL A 339 -9.71 -5.88 19.72
CA VAL A 339 -9.73 -4.51 19.21
C VAL A 339 -8.81 -3.69 20.10
N ILE A 340 -7.64 -3.33 19.59
CA ILE A 340 -6.56 -2.64 20.29
C ILE A 340 -6.52 -1.19 19.81
N ALA A 341 -6.54 -0.24 20.74
CA ALA A 341 -6.42 1.19 20.43
C ALA A 341 -5.35 1.85 21.32
N GLY A 342 -4.28 2.37 20.72
CA GLY A 342 -3.21 3.12 21.41
C GLY A 342 -3.69 4.44 21.99
N LEU A 343 -4.45 5.20 21.19
CA LEU A 343 -4.96 6.55 21.43
C LEU A 343 -3.95 7.64 21.09
N GLY A 344 -2.91 7.85 21.88
CA GLY A 344 -1.86 8.78 21.45
C GLY A 344 -0.58 8.67 22.25
N GLY A 345 0.48 9.29 21.77
CA GLY A 345 1.84 8.90 22.13
C GLY A 345 2.37 7.84 21.18
N ASP A 346 3.66 7.52 21.29
CA ASP A 346 4.32 6.57 20.39
C ASP A 346 4.18 5.16 20.97
N ASP A 347 3.25 4.37 20.46
CA ASP A 347 2.83 3.10 21.03
C ASP A 347 3.50 1.89 20.36
N VAL A 348 3.70 0.82 21.14
CA VAL A 348 4.20 -0.47 20.66
C VAL A 348 3.12 -1.52 20.85
N ILE A 349 2.65 -2.13 19.76
CA ILE A 349 1.49 -3.00 19.74
C ILE A 349 1.86 -4.40 19.25
N ARG A 350 1.34 -5.43 19.94
CA ARG A 350 1.34 -6.83 19.51
C ARG A 350 -0.08 -7.37 19.53
N GLY A 351 -0.55 -7.94 18.41
CA GLY A 351 -1.88 -8.55 18.30
C GLY A 351 -1.99 -9.86 19.08
N ALA A 352 -0.97 -10.73 18.99
CA ALA A 352 -1.07 -12.16 19.34
C ALA A 352 -2.09 -12.89 18.45
N ASP A 353 -2.23 -14.23 18.60
CA ASP A 353 -3.09 -15.00 17.69
C ASP A 353 -4.52 -14.46 17.63
N GLY A 354 -5.02 -14.10 16.46
CA GLY A 354 -6.34 -13.46 16.39
C GLY A 354 -6.67 -12.95 15.00
N ALA A 355 -7.90 -12.48 14.81
CA ALA A 355 -8.19 -11.57 13.70
C ALA A 355 -8.49 -10.24 14.37
N ASP A 356 -7.44 -9.45 14.55
CA ASP A 356 -7.48 -8.27 15.40
C ASP A 356 -7.83 -7.02 14.60
N VAL A 357 -8.23 -5.99 15.33
CA VAL A 357 -8.34 -4.64 14.81
C VAL A 357 -7.40 -3.80 15.64
N ILE A 358 -6.39 -3.22 15.01
CA ILE A 358 -5.31 -2.52 15.68
C ILE A 358 -5.27 -1.09 15.19
N CYS A 359 -5.20 -0.14 16.10
CA CYS A 359 -4.99 1.26 15.78
C CYS A 359 -3.96 1.86 16.72
N GLY A 360 -2.98 2.56 16.17
CA GLY A 360 -1.97 3.29 16.93
C GLY A 360 -2.60 4.53 17.54
N GLY A 361 -2.94 5.49 16.70
CA GLY A 361 -3.64 6.71 17.09
C GLY A 361 -2.80 7.94 16.80
N ASP A 362 -2.80 8.92 17.71
CA ASP A 362 -1.97 10.12 17.55
C ASP A 362 -0.52 9.80 17.99
N GLY A 363 0.40 9.47 17.09
CA GLY A 363 1.74 9.09 17.51
C GLY A 363 2.66 8.72 16.37
N LEU A 364 3.83 8.17 16.73
CA LEU A 364 4.55 7.23 15.86
C LEU A 364 4.38 5.84 16.46
N ASP A 365 3.53 5.05 15.84
CA ASP A 365 3.07 3.77 16.38
C ASP A 365 3.74 2.60 15.67
N SER A 366 3.98 1.52 16.41
CA SER A 366 4.79 0.39 15.98
C SER A 366 4.05 -0.92 16.17
N MET A 367 3.89 -1.67 15.08
CA MET A 367 3.44 -3.05 15.10
C MET A 367 4.63 -4.00 15.16
N VAL A 368 4.58 -4.93 16.12
CA VAL A 368 5.69 -5.82 16.43
C VAL A 368 5.26 -7.28 16.44
N TYR A 369 6.00 -8.12 15.70
CA TYR A 369 5.79 -9.56 15.59
C TYR A 369 6.97 -10.40 16.12
N ASP A 370 7.80 -9.80 17.00
CA ASP A 370 9.06 -10.36 17.52
C ASP A 370 8.92 -11.68 18.33
N ASP A 371 7.70 -12.09 18.67
CA ASP A 371 7.39 -13.35 19.31
C ASP A 371 6.88 -14.45 18.36
N HIS A 372 6.88 -14.19 17.05
CA HIS A 372 6.48 -15.14 16.01
C HIS A 372 7.69 -15.88 15.41
N ASP A 373 7.62 -17.21 15.40
CA ASP A 373 8.61 -18.10 14.77
C ASP A 373 8.26 -18.45 13.30
N ALA A 374 7.12 -17.97 12.80
CA ALA A 374 6.60 -18.24 11.46
C ALA A 374 6.61 -16.97 10.61
N PRO A 375 6.67 -17.09 9.27
CA PRO A 375 6.55 -15.97 8.35
C PRO A 375 5.33 -15.09 8.61
N VAL A 376 5.56 -13.79 8.74
CA VAL A 376 4.59 -12.71 8.87
C VAL A 376 4.41 -12.04 7.52
N THR A 377 3.21 -11.57 7.20
CA THR A 377 2.99 -10.71 6.04
C THR A 377 2.23 -9.46 6.46
N ALA A 378 2.91 -8.34 6.67
CA ALA A 378 2.29 -7.10 7.11
C ALA A 378 2.34 -6.04 6.01
N ASP A 379 1.21 -5.37 5.76
CA ASP A 379 1.09 -4.35 4.72
C ASP A 379 0.28 -3.14 5.23
N LEU A 380 0.96 -2.00 5.36
CA LEU A 380 0.37 -0.74 5.83
C LEU A 380 -0.32 0.05 4.70
N THR A 381 -0.15 -0.29 3.41
CA THR A 381 -0.81 0.40 2.28
C THR A 381 -2.32 0.16 2.21
N GLY A 382 -2.78 -0.92 2.85
CA GLY A 382 -4.16 -1.39 2.85
C GLY A 382 -4.69 -1.80 4.22
N GLY A 383 -3.92 -1.61 5.30
CA GLY A 383 -4.38 -1.90 6.65
C GLY A 383 -4.78 -3.35 6.91
N THR A 384 -4.15 -4.31 6.23
CA THR A 384 -4.33 -5.75 6.48
C THR A 384 -2.98 -6.41 6.80
N GLY A 385 -2.70 -6.56 8.09
CA GLY A 385 -1.57 -7.36 8.56
C GLY A 385 -1.99 -8.83 8.67
N ASP A 386 -1.22 -9.76 8.12
CA ASP A 386 -1.34 -11.19 8.35
C ASP A 386 -0.31 -11.57 9.43
N ASP A 387 -0.78 -11.86 10.64
CA ASP A 387 0.05 -12.19 11.81
C ASP A 387 0.44 -13.69 11.85
N GLY A 388 0.70 -14.27 10.67
CA GLY A 388 1.20 -15.63 10.46
C GLY A 388 1.29 -16.52 11.71
N SER A 389 0.16 -17.07 12.15
CA SER A 389 0.12 -18.10 13.20
C SER A 389 -0.36 -19.44 12.64
N ASP A 390 0.62 -20.35 12.59
CA ASP A 390 0.63 -21.81 12.70
C ASP A 390 -0.53 -22.74 12.20
N GLU A 391 -0.03 -23.80 11.56
CA GLU A 391 -0.61 -25.01 10.95
C GLU A 391 -1.72 -25.80 11.70
N ASP A 392 -2.27 -25.33 12.83
CA ASP A 392 -3.31 -26.06 13.57
C ASP A 392 -4.65 -25.29 13.72
N GLY A 393 -4.73 -24.05 13.23
CA GLY A 393 -5.96 -23.26 13.04
C GLY A 393 -6.47 -23.24 11.59
N PRO A 394 -7.74 -22.90 11.32
CA PRO A 394 -8.16 -22.59 9.95
C PRO A 394 -7.39 -21.36 9.46
N LEU A 395 -6.70 -21.50 8.31
CA LEU A 395 -6.02 -20.45 7.55
C LEU A 395 -6.71 -19.07 7.67
N GLY A 396 -5.96 -18.02 8.05
CA GLY A 396 -6.31 -16.63 7.75
C GLY A 396 -7.19 -15.90 8.77
N ALA A 397 -6.74 -15.81 10.02
CA ALA A 397 -7.17 -14.71 10.86
C ALA A 397 -6.25 -13.53 10.49
N ARG A 398 -6.75 -12.59 9.68
CA ARG A 398 -5.97 -11.40 9.27
C ARG A 398 -6.30 -10.28 10.23
N ASP A 399 -5.28 -9.59 10.69
CA ASP A 399 -5.41 -8.34 11.42
C ASP A 399 -5.79 -7.21 10.47
N SER A 400 -6.67 -6.35 10.94
CA SER A 400 -6.88 -5.03 10.34
C SER A 400 -6.02 -4.04 11.10
N ILE A 401 -4.97 -3.54 10.46
CA ILE A 401 -4.10 -2.49 11.01
C ILE A 401 -4.64 -1.15 10.52
N GLY A 402 -4.74 -0.17 11.41
CA GLY A 402 -5.12 1.19 11.08
C GLY A 402 -4.08 1.87 10.18
N ASP A 403 -4.50 2.95 9.51
CA ASP A 403 -3.60 3.85 8.80
C ASP A 403 -2.78 4.74 9.74
N ASP A 404 -3.03 4.64 11.05
CA ASP A 404 -2.35 5.31 12.15
C ASP A 404 -1.28 4.41 12.80
N VAL A 405 -0.65 3.54 12.00
CA VAL A 405 0.53 2.76 12.37
C VAL A 405 1.58 2.98 11.29
N GLU A 406 2.77 3.42 11.70
CA GLU A 406 3.83 3.83 10.78
C GLU A 406 5.02 2.86 10.75
N ASN A 407 5.17 1.99 11.75
CA ASN A 407 6.37 1.16 11.88
C ASN A 407 6.04 -0.33 11.99
N LEU A 408 6.89 -1.16 11.37
CA LEU A 408 6.75 -2.62 11.34
C LEU A 408 8.02 -3.31 11.82
N TYR A 409 7.86 -4.31 12.67
CA TYR A 409 8.94 -5.22 13.09
C TYR A 409 8.48 -6.65 12.90
N GLY A 410 9.19 -7.40 12.08
CA GLY A 410 8.97 -8.83 11.83
C GLY A 410 9.21 -9.72 13.04
N GLY A 411 9.25 -11.03 12.78
CA GLY A 411 9.50 -12.10 13.72
C GLY A 411 10.85 -12.76 13.49
N THR A 412 10.88 -14.09 13.60
CA THR A 412 12.08 -14.90 13.30
C THR A 412 11.92 -15.79 12.06
N GLY A 413 10.83 -15.58 11.31
CA GLY A 413 10.53 -16.27 10.06
C GLY A 413 10.86 -15.39 8.84
N ASP A 414 10.72 -15.96 7.65
CA ASP A 414 10.94 -15.24 6.38
C ASP A 414 9.75 -14.31 6.10
N ASP A 415 9.83 -13.06 6.52
CA ASP A 415 8.71 -12.12 6.58
C ASP A 415 8.52 -11.32 5.28
N SER A 416 7.33 -10.77 5.09
CA SER A 416 7.00 -9.84 4.00
C SER A 416 6.36 -8.58 4.58
N LEU A 417 7.12 -7.49 4.63
CA LEU A 417 6.73 -6.25 5.30
C LEU A 417 6.65 -5.10 4.29
N VAL A 418 5.55 -4.34 4.32
CA VAL A 418 5.30 -3.20 3.43
C VAL A 418 4.86 -1.98 4.24
N GLY A 419 5.61 -0.89 4.13
CA GLY A 419 5.26 0.42 4.69
C GLY A 419 4.08 1.08 3.96
N ASN A 420 3.74 2.31 4.36
CA ASN A 420 2.68 3.10 3.74
C ASN A 420 3.27 4.26 2.93
N SER A 421 2.64 5.45 2.95
CA SER A 421 3.13 6.62 2.21
C SER A 421 3.79 7.67 3.10
N ASP A 422 3.94 7.36 4.37
CA ASP A 422 4.61 8.19 5.38
C ASP A 422 6.03 7.65 5.63
N ASP A 423 6.88 8.44 6.28
CA ASP A 423 8.23 8.00 6.67
C ASP A 423 8.14 6.81 7.65
N ASN A 424 8.51 5.61 7.22
CA ASN A 424 8.36 4.37 7.97
C ASN A 424 9.68 3.86 8.55
N LEU A 425 9.60 3.18 9.70
CA LEU A 425 10.68 2.30 10.20
C LEU A 425 10.24 0.84 10.05
N VAL A 426 10.91 0.09 9.18
CA VAL A 426 10.59 -1.33 8.91
C VAL A 426 11.82 -2.20 9.17
N SER A 427 11.64 -3.26 9.97
CA SER A 427 12.72 -4.21 10.29
C SER A 427 12.26 -5.65 10.12
N GLY A 428 12.96 -6.44 9.30
CA GLY A 428 12.72 -7.87 9.11
C GLY A 428 13.06 -8.72 10.34
N LEU A 429 14.21 -8.44 10.97
CA LEU A 429 14.78 -9.14 12.15
C LEU A 429 15.54 -10.44 11.79
N GLU A 430 15.04 -11.62 12.17
CA GLU A 430 15.69 -12.88 11.78
C GLU A 430 14.85 -13.54 10.69
N GLY A 431 15.46 -14.01 9.60
CA GLY A 431 14.72 -14.62 8.50
C GLY A 431 15.24 -14.13 7.16
N ASP A 432 14.94 -14.84 6.07
CA ASP A 432 15.19 -14.29 4.73
C ASP A 432 13.99 -13.40 4.34
N ASP A 433 14.06 -12.11 4.62
CA ASP A 433 12.92 -11.20 4.61
C ASP A 433 12.73 -10.45 3.28
N VAL A 434 11.49 -10.01 3.03
CA VAL A 434 11.14 -9.08 1.95
C VAL A 434 10.57 -7.81 2.57
N VAL A 435 11.29 -6.70 2.43
CA VAL A 435 10.92 -5.39 3.00
C VAL A 435 10.71 -4.38 1.87
N ASN A 436 9.58 -3.69 1.88
CA ASN A 436 9.30 -2.55 1.01
C ASN A 436 8.92 -1.32 1.84
N GLY A 437 9.65 -0.22 1.70
CA GLY A 437 9.34 1.06 2.36
C GLY A 437 8.07 1.67 1.78
N GLY A 438 8.06 1.88 0.47
CA GLY A 438 6.96 2.56 -0.21
C GLY A 438 7.36 4.02 -0.49
N PRO A 439 6.39 4.94 -0.66
CA PRO A 439 6.71 6.35 -0.70
C PRO A 439 7.00 6.89 0.70
N GLY A 440 8.05 7.69 0.87
CA GLY A 440 8.44 8.20 2.20
C GLY A 440 9.95 8.31 2.30
N ALA A 441 10.47 8.98 3.33
CA ALA A 441 11.88 8.84 3.68
C ALA A 441 12.01 7.75 4.75
N ASP A 442 12.28 6.53 4.32
CA ASP A 442 12.16 5.33 5.16
C ASP A 442 13.48 4.90 5.80
N GLU A 443 13.38 4.24 6.95
CA GLU A 443 14.48 3.52 7.59
C GLU A 443 14.20 2.01 7.54
N LEU A 444 14.96 1.27 6.72
CA LEU A 444 14.72 -0.14 6.40
C LEU A 444 15.87 -1.04 6.84
N PHE A 445 15.56 -2.12 7.57
CA PHE A 445 16.55 -3.03 8.14
C PHE A 445 16.25 -4.50 7.82
N GLY A 446 17.19 -5.22 7.22
CA GLY A 446 17.10 -6.67 7.02
C GLY A 446 17.46 -7.44 8.30
N SER A 447 18.58 -7.04 8.91
CA SER A 447 19.16 -7.59 10.13
C SER A 447 19.90 -8.91 9.96
N THR A 448 19.23 -10.07 9.96
CA THR A 448 19.93 -11.34 9.73
C THR A 448 19.16 -12.26 8.82
N GLY A 449 19.80 -12.69 7.73
CA GLY A 449 19.22 -13.53 6.70
C GLY A 449 19.63 -12.98 5.35
N ASN A 450 19.16 -13.58 4.26
CA ASN A 450 19.40 -13.05 2.92
C ASN A 450 18.16 -12.26 2.50
N ASP A 451 18.22 -10.96 2.72
CA ASP A 451 17.07 -10.08 2.67
C ASP A 451 16.92 -9.42 1.30
N VAL A 452 15.69 -9.09 0.94
CA VAL A 452 15.35 -8.28 -0.23
C VAL A 452 14.67 -7.00 0.24
N ILE A 453 15.40 -5.90 0.19
CA ILE A 453 14.93 -4.60 0.68
C ILE A 453 14.79 -3.60 -0.47
N ARG A 454 13.71 -2.84 -0.45
CA ARG A 454 13.41 -1.79 -1.41
C ARG A 454 12.89 -0.53 -0.70
N GLY A 455 13.51 0.61 -0.99
CA GLY A 455 13.06 1.94 -0.58
C GLY A 455 11.81 2.38 -1.32
N ASP A 456 11.88 2.38 -2.65
CA ASP A 456 10.90 2.97 -3.60
C ASP A 456 11.06 4.49 -3.78
N GLU A 457 10.24 5.36 -3.20
CA GLU A 457 10.23 6.80 -3.55
C GLU A 457 10.51 7.67 -2.33
N GLY A 458 11.69 8.27 -2.25
CA GLY A 458 12.08 9.22 -1.20
C GLY A 458 13.53 9.04 -0.78
N ASP A 459 14.01 9.85 0.17
CA ASP A 459 15.41 9.78 0.62
C ASP A 459 15.57 8.64 1.66
N ASP A 460 15.80 7.41 1.21
CA ASP A 460 15.75 6.23 2.09
C ASP A 460 17.09 5.89 2.76
N THR A 461 17.01 5.24 3.91
CA THR A 461 18.16 4.64 4.61
C THR A 461 17.97 3.14 4.76
N ILE A 462 18.84 2.36 4.12
CA ILE A 462 18.74 0.89 4.05
C ILE A 462 19.98 0.24 4.67
N ASP A 463 19.78 -0.73 5.57
CA ASP A 463 20.82 -1.57 6.17
C ASP A 463 20.47 -3.06 5.99
N GLY A 464 21.22 -3.78 5.16
CA GLY A 464 21.03 -5.22 4.91
C GLY A 464 21.31 -6.07 6.15
N GLY A 465 22.42 -5.77 6.83
CA GLY A 465 22.75 -6.37 8.12
C GLY A 465 23.72 -7.53 7.98
N ARG A 466 23.25 -8.78 7.90
CA ARG A 466 24.12 -9.96 7.82
C ARG A 466 23.57 -10.98 6.84
N SER A 467 24.50 -11.60 6.13
CA SER A 467 24.35 -12.56 5.02
C SER A 467 24.22 -11.82 3.69
N ASP A 468 23.90 -12.53 2.61
CA ASP A 468 24.04 -11.97 1.26
C ASP A 468 22.73 -11.30 0.83
N ASP A 469 22.67 -9.97 0.87
CA ASP A 469 21.45 -9.18 0.71
C ASP A 469 21.26 -8.58 -0.69
N VAL A 470 20.02 -8.21 -1.01
CA VAL A 470 19.66 -7.46 -2.22
C VAL A 470 18.92 -6.18 -1.84
N LEU A 471 19.62 -5.05 -1.97
CA LEU A 471 19.17 -3.74 -1.50
C LEU A 471 18.94 -2.80 -2.67
N ARG A 472 17.78 -2.13 -2.70
CA ARG A 472 17.41 -1.15 -3.71
C ARG A 472 16.94 0.12 -3.03
N GLY A 473 17.57 1.26 -3.33
CA GLY A 473 17.09 2.57 -2.92
C GLY A 473 15.80 2.90 -3.68
N GLY A 474 15.90 3.58 -4.81
CA GLY A 474 14.76 3.78 -5.69
C GLY A 474 14.88 5.05 -6.49
N ASP A 475 13.92 5.95 -6.34
CA ASP A 475 14.03 7.34 -6.80
C ASP A 475 14.36 8.24 -5.59
N ASP A 476 15.04 9.38 -5.81
CA ASP A 476 15.55 10.33 -4.79
C ASP A 476 16.89 9.91 -4.11
N ASP A 477 17.40 10.71 -3.15
CA ASP A 477 18.80 10.59 -2.70
C ASP A 477 18.95 9.51 -1.58
N ASP A 478 19.34 8.28 -1.94
CA ASP A 478 19.37 7.15 -0.99
C ASP A 478 20.71 6.92 -0.27
N THR A 479 20.65 6.30 0.91
CA THR A 479 21.80 5.76 1.65
C THR A 479 21.65 4.27 1.90
N ILE A 480 22.57 3.46 1.36
CA ILE A 480 22.50 1.99 1.42
C ILE A 480 23.78 1.43 2.04
N ASP A 481 23.63 0.65 3.11
CA ASP A 481 24.66 -0.14 3.78
C ASP A 481 24.36 -1.63 3.59
N GLY A 482 25.29 -2.37 2.97
CA GLY A 482 25.18 -3.82 2.78
C GLY A 482 25.28 -4.59 4.09
N GLY A 483 26.15 -4.14 4.99
CA GLY A 483 26.50 -4.90 6.19
C GLY A 483 27.46 -6.06 5.88
N TRP A 484 27.24 -7.21 6.50
CA TRP A 484 28.17 -8.35 6.40
C TRP A 484 27.68 -9.37 5.37
N GLY A 485 28.36 -9.53 4.25
CA GLY A 485 27.96 -10.51 3.25
C GLY A 485 28.54 -10.21 1.88
N ASP A 486 28.24 -11.04 0.88
CA ASP A 486 28.48 -10.66 -0.51
C ASP A 486 27.19 -10.01 -1.05
N ASP A 487 27.03 -8.69 -0.85
CA ASP A 487 25.76 -7.98 -1.06
C ASP A 487 25.57 -7.42 -2.47
N GLN A 488 24.32 -7.12 -2.83
CA GLN A 488 23.97 -6.41 -4.06
C GLN A 488 23.22 -5.12 -3.77
N LEU A 489 23.92 -4.00 -3.93
CA LEU A 489 23.40 -2.65 -3.70
C LEU A 489 23.08 -1.98 -5.03
N PHE A 490 21.84 -1.49 -5.16
CA PHE A 490 21.37 -0.68 -6.27
C PHE A 490 20.87 0.64 -5.69
N GLY A 491 21.52 1.75 -6.02
CA GLY A 491 21.09 3.10 -5.63
C GLY A 491 19.77 3.43 -6.32
N GLY A 492 19.85 3.97 -7.53
CA GLY A 492 18.66 4.16 -8.35
C GLY A 492 18.74 5.47 -9.11
N GLY A 493 17.65 6.23 -9.10
CA GLY A 493 17.64 7.60 -9.56
C GLY A 493 18.31 8.54 -8.55
N ASP A 494 18.75 9.70 -9.02
CA ASP A 494 19.30 10.77 -8.16
C ASP A 494 20.57 10.38 -7.39
N ALA A 495 20.97 11.08 -6.32
CA ALA A 495 22.35 11.01 -5.82
C ALA A 495 22.52 10.05 -4.63
N ASP A 496 22.95 8.83 -4.92
CA ASP A 496 23.03 7.76 -3.92
C ASP A 496 24.37 7.67 -3.18
N VAL A 497 24.34 7.11 -1.97
CA VAL A 497 25.51 6.69 -1.20
C VAL A 497 25.46 5.18 -0.94
N LEU A 498 26.46 4.45 -1.42
CA LEU A 498 26.54 2.99 -1.33
C LEU A 498 27.77 2.57 -0.51
N ASP A 499 27.54 1.82 0.57
CA ASP A 499 28.55 1.24 1.45
C ASP A 499 28.36 -0.28 1.49
N GLY A 500 29.29 -1.07 0.95
CA GLY A 500 29.22 -2.54 1.06
C GLY A 500 29.77 -3.09 2.40
N ASP A 501 30.21 -2.24 3.33
CA ASP A 501 31.05 -2.60 4.48
C ASP A 501 32.26 -3.52 4.11
N ARG A 502 32.19 -4.80 4.46
CA ARG A 502 33.26 -5.79 4.29
C ARG A 502 32.74 -6.90 3.40
N ASP A 503 33.68 -7.61 2.78
CA ASP A 503 33.45 -8.76 1.90
C ASP A 503 33.21 -8.36 0.43
N GLY A 504 32.37 -9.07 -0.31
CA GLY A 504 32.44 -9.16 -1.76
C GLY A 504 31.27 -8.56 -2.52
N ASP A 505 31.10 -7.23 -2.50
CA ASP A 505 29.83 -6.62 -2.89
C ASP A 505 29.70 -6.23 -4.36
N LEU A 506 28.47 -6.05 -4.81
CA LEU A 506 28.12 -5.40 -6.07
C LEU A 506 27.49 -4.04 -5.79
N LEU A 507 28.17 -2.96 -6.17
CA LEU A 507 27.69 -1.60 -6.01
C LEU A 507 27.29 -1.05 -7.38
N VAL A 508 26.01 -0.74 -7.53
CA VAL A 508 25.41 -0.16 -8.74
C VAL A 508 24.77 1.16 -8.34
N GLY A 509 25.27 2.29 -8.85
CA GLY A 509 24.64 3.60 -8.68
C GLY A 509 23.35 3.67 -9.47
N GLY A 510 23.36 4.38 -10.60
CA GLY A 510 22.25 4.39 -11.52
C GLY A 510 22.20 5.71 -12.28
N PRO A 511 21.01 6.19 -12.66
CA PRO A 511 20.85 7.54 -13.15
C PRO A 511 21.06 8.59 -12.04
N GLY A 512 22.27 9.10 -11.89
CA GLY A 512 22.50 9.95 -10.73
C GLY A 512 23.88 10.56 -10.64
N SER A 513 24.26 10.96 -9.42
CA SER A 513 25.66 11.24 -9.09
C SER A 513 26.04 10.46 -7.85
N ASP A 514 26.45 9.21 -8.08
CA ASP A 514 26.42 8.21 -7.02
C ASP A 514 27.80 8.05 -6.39
N THR A 515 27.82 7.70 -5.11
CA THR A 515 29.03 7.64 -4.29
C THR A 515 29.22 6.26 -3.71
N ALA A 516 30.28 5.55 -4.13
CA ALA A 516 30.77 4.41 -3.37
C ALA A 516 31.66 4.92 -2.22
N THR A 517 31.31 4.56 -0.99
CA THR A 517 31.98 5.05 0.22
C THR A 517 32.68 3.95 0.98
N TYR A 518 33.88 4.28 1.47
CA TYR A 518 34.70 3.43 2.34
C TYR A 518 34.98 4.13 3.68
N ALA A 519 34.17 5.14 4.00
CA ALA A 519 34.35 5.97 5.17
C ALA A 519 34.40 5.14 6.46
N GLY A 520 35.25 5.53 7.41
CA GLY A 520 35.31 4.85 8.72
C GLY A 520 36.18 3.58 8.76
N ARG A 521 36.53 2.99 7.60
CA ARG A 521 37.44 1.84 7.51
C ARG A 521 38.85 2.24 7.95
N ASN A 522 39.53 1.33 8.66
CA ASN A 522 40.86 1.59 9.22
C ASN A 522 41.97 0.81 8.48
N GLU A 523 41.63 0.28 7.32
CA GLU A 523 42.49 -0.47 6.41
C GLU A 523 42.67 0.35 5.12
N GLY A 524 43.77 0.12 4.40
CA GLY A 524 44.10 0.93 3.24
C GLY A 524 43.25 0.53 2.04
N ILE A 525 42.41 1.45 1.56
CA ILE A 525 41.42 1.19 0.51
C ILE A 525 42.08 1.27 -0.86
N THR A 526 41.75 0.36 -1.78
CA THR A 526 42.12 0.46 -3.19
C THR A 526 40.88 0.40 -4.10
N ALA A 527 40.29 1.56 -4.39
CA ALA A 527 39.09 1.66 -5.22
C ALA A 527 39.37 2.31 -6.58
N SER A 528 38.75 1.78 -7.64
CA SER A 528 38.80 2.36 -8.97
C SER A 528 37.49 2.21 -9.73
N ILE A 529 36.84 3.34 -10.01
CA ILE A 529 35.64 3.40 -10.86
C ILE A 529 35.99 2.94 -12.29
N ALA A 530 37.09 3.43 -12.88
CA ALA A 530 37.50 3.05 -14.24
C ALA A 530 37.75 1.55 -14.43
N ALA A 531 38.22 0.86 -13.39
CA ALA A 531 38.46 -0.58 -13.43
C ALA A 531 37.25 -1.40 -12.92
N GLY A 532 36.25 -0.74 -12.34
CA GLY A 532 35.07 -1.37 -11.73
C GLY A 532 35.41 -2.24 -10.53
N ILE A 533 36.35 -1.78 -9.68
CA ILE A 533 36.82 -2.52 -8.50
C ILE A 533 36.79 -1.63 -7.25
N GLY A 534 36.37 -2.21 -6.13
CA GLY A 534 36.57 -1.75 -4.76
C GLY A 534 37.42 -2.77 -4.00
N ASP A 535 38.23 -2.32 -3.05
CA ASP A 535 39.03 -3.17 -2.16
C ASP A 535 39.09 -2.48 -0.81
N ASP A 536 38.48 -3.09 0.20
CA ASP A 536 38.27 -2.56 1.55
C ASP A 536 39.51 -2.66 2.46
N GLY A 537 40.60 -3.25 1.96
CA GLY A 537 41.91 -3.32 2.62
C GLY A 537 42.17 -4.56 3.49
N GLY A 538 41.25 -5.53 3.52
CA GLY A 538 41.35 -6.79 4.27
C GLY A 538 42.64 -7.60 4.03
N THR A 539 43.49 -7.75 5.05
CA THR A 539 44.74 -8.58 4.95
C THR A 539 44.56 -10.09 5.20
N THR A 540 43.32 -10.61 5.21
CA THR A 540 43.04 -12.04 5.07
C THR A 540 42.77 -12.36 3.60
N ASP A 541 43.82 -12.19 2.81
CA ASP A 541 43.91 -12.31 1.37
C ASP A 541 43.74 -13.77 0.89
N GLY A 542 42.50 -14.15 0.50
CA GLY A 542 42.16 -15.54 0.25
C GLY A 542 41.74 -15.90 -1.17
N THR A 543 40.73 -15.23 -1.73
CA THR A 543 40.07 -15.72 -2.94
C THR A 543 39.46 -14.61 -3.80
N PRO A 544 39.34 -14.81 -5.14
CA PRO A 544 38.43 -14.00 -5.95
C PRO A 544 37.00 -14.13 -5.37
N GLY A 545 36.52 -13.07 -4.73
CA GLY A 545 35.27 -13.00 -3.96
C GLY A 545 35.25 -11.73 -3.10
N GLU A 546 36.31 -11.49 -2.33
CA GLU A 546 36.45 -10.40 -1.33
C GLU A 546 36.82 -9.02 -1.95
N ARG A 547 36.28 -8.67 -3.12
CA ARG A 547 36.50 -7.35 -3.74
C ARG A 547 35.20 -6.86 -4.32
N ASP A 548 34.82 -5.66 -3.94
CA ASP A 548 33.63 -5.04 -4.49
C ASP A 548 33.77 -4.86 -6.00
N THR A 549 32.63 -4.98 -6.66
CA THR A 549 32.45 -4.73 -8.07
C THR A 549 31.64 -3.46 -8.23
N ILE A 550 32.30 -2.37 -8.61
CA ILE A 550 31.65 -1.08 -8.86
C ILE A 550 31.15 -1.02 -10.31
N ARG A 551 29.86 -0.77 -10.52
CA ARG A 551 29.20 -0.76 -11.84
C ARG A 551 28.13 0.32 -11.95
N GLY A 552 27.60 0.43 -13.16
CA GLY A 552 26.31 1.07 -13.41
C GLY A 552 26.26 2.56 -13.11
N SER A 553 27.34 3.30 -13.41
CA SER A 553 27.43 4.75 -13.22
C SER A 553 27.59 5.21 -11.77
N VAL A 554 28.55 4.65 -11.04
CA VAL A 554 29.11 5.34 -9.85
C VAL A 554 30.14 6.37 -10.30
N GLU A 555 29.99 7.63 -9.90
CA GLU A 555 30.91 8.72 -10.26
C GLU A 555 31.82 9.17 -9.12
N ASN A 556 31.47 8.88 -7.86
CA ASN A 556 32.17 9.45 -6.71
C ASN A 556 32.77 8.36 -5.81
N LEU A 557 33.88 8.70 -5.14
CA LEU A 557 34.56 7.82 -4.18
C LEU A 557 34.87 8.57 -2.88
N VAL A 558 34.69 7.88 -1.75
CA VAL A 558 35.14 8.33 -0.42
C VAL A 558 36.05 7.26 0.19
N GLY A 559 37.25 7.66 0.61
CA GLY A 559 38.23 6.81 1.31
C GLY A 559 37.97 6.63 2.80
N GLY A 560 38.78 5.78 3.43
CA GLY A 560 38.75 5.44 4.84
C GLY A 560 39.55 6.41 5.73
N ASN A 561 40.08 5.88 6.83
CA ASN A 561 40.81 6.64 7.87
C ASN A 561 42.34 6.49 7.80
N VAL A 562 42.84 5.77 6.80
CA VAL A 562 44.28 5.52 6.61
C VAL A 562 44.67 5.82 5.16
N ALA A 563 45.90 5.48 4.76
CA ALA A 563 46.38 5.80 3.43
C ALA A 563 45.68 4.96 2.35
N ASP A 564 44.95 5.63 1.46
CA ASP A 564 44.15 4.99 0.41
C ASP A 564 44.71 5.20 -1.01
N THR A 565 44.23 4.41 -1.96
CA THR A 565 44.46 4.57 -3.40
C THR A 565 43.12 4.61 -4.13
N LEU A 566 42.69 5.80 -4.54
CA LEU A 566 41.39 6.04 -5.14
C LEU A 566 41.56 6.53 -6.58
N THR A 567 40.88 5.89 -7.54
CA THR A 567 40.93 6.25 -8.96
C THR A 567 39.53 6.47 -9.53
N GLY A 568 39.30 7.63 -10.12
CA GLY A 568 38.08 7.97 -10.84
C GLY A 568 37.96 7.27 -12.20
N SER A 569 37.31 7.94 -13.14
CA SER A 569 36.88 7.46 -14.45
C SER A 569 37.28 8.46 -15.55
N ALA A 570 36.75 8.32 -16.77
CA ALA A 570 36.93 9.34 -17.81
C ALA A 570 35.82 10.42 -17.80
N GLY A 571 34.83 10.29 -16.91
CA GLY A 571 33.79 11.29 -16.64
C GLY A 571 34.20 12.20 -15.48
N ASP A 572 33.31 13.13 -15.10
CA ASP A 572 33.56 14.06 -13.99
C ASP A 572 33.35 13.33 -12.66
N ASN A 573 34.39 13.28 -11.80
CA ASN A 573 34.34 12.53 -10.55
C ASN A 573 34.58 13.42 -9.32
N THR A 574 33.91 13.13 -8.20
CA THR A 574 34.29 13.66 -6.88
C THR A 574 35.00 12.58 -6.07
N ILE A 575 36.26 12.82 -5.70
CA ILE A 575 37.08 11.88 -4.92
C ILE A 575 37.47 12.54 -3.61
N THR A 576 37.10 11.91 -2.48
CA THR A 576 37.44 12.38 -1.13
C THR A 576 38.33 11.35 -0.45
N GLY A 577 39.57 11.70 -0.12
CA GLY A 577 40.53 10.75 0.48
C GLY A 577 40.24 10.34 1.92
N GLY A 578 39.53 11.18 2.68
CA GLY A 578 39.37 10.97 4.12
C GLY A 578 40.62 11.40 4.92
N PRO A 579 40.77 10.93 6.17
CA PRO A 579 42.03 11.03 6.91
C PRO A 579 43.09 10.07 6.39
N GLY A 580 44.32 10.53 6.15
CA GLY A 580 45.29 9.60 5.58
C GLY A 580 46.49 10.22 4.88
N ALA A 581 47.08 9.44 4.00
CA ALA A 581 48.15 9.86 3.11
C ALA A 581 47.83 9.25 1.75
N ASP A 582 46.87 9.86 1.07
CA ASP A 582 46.08 9.16 0.06
C ASP A 582 46.63 9.42 -1.34
N THR A 583 46.48 8.46 -2.23
CA THR A 583 46.77 8.60 -3.65
C THR A 583 45.44 8.70 -4.40
N MET A 584 45.11 9.89 -4.90
CA MET A 584 43.86 10.15 -5.61
C MET A 584 44.14 10.51 -7.07
N LEU A 585 43.57 9.74 -7.99
CA LEU A 585 43.72 9.91 -9.44
C LEU A 585 42.36 10.14 -10.11
N GLY A 586 42.07 11.37 -10.55
CA GLY A 586 40.81 11.68 -11.25
C GLY A 586 40.70 11.06 -12.65
N LEU A 587 41.85 10.91 -13.33
CA LEU A 587 41.98 10.60 -14.76
C LEU A 587 41.53 11.75 -15.67
N ALA A 588 40.50 11.59 -16.49
CA ALA A 588 40.06 12.61 -17.45
C ALA A 588 38.64 13.04 -17.06
N GLY A 589 38.30 14.31 -17.22
CA GLY A 589 37.04 14.86 -16.73
C GLY A 589 37.28 16.23 -16.09
N GLY A 590 36.22 16.83 -15.56
CA GLY A 590 36.25 17.93 -14.61
C GLY A 590 36.16 17.39 -13.19
N ASP A 591 37.30 16.92 -12.66
CA ASP A 591 37.34 16.18 -11.39
C ASP A 591 37.45 17.10 -10.17
N ARG A 592 36.75 16.73 -9.09
CA ARG A 592 36.81 17.39 -7.79
C ARG A 592 37.52 16.50 -6.77
N ILE A 593 38.81 16.74 -6.53
CA ILE A 593 39.64 15.95 -5.60
C ILE A 593 39.84 16.64 -4.24
N LEU A 594 39.17 16.12 -3.21
CA LEU A 594 39.13 16.63 -1.84
C LEU A 594 40.10 15.87 -0.92
N ALA A 595 41.04 16.62 -0.33
CA ALA A 595 41.89 16.13 0.76
C ALA A 595 41.34 16.74 2.04
N VAL A 596 40.81 15.91 2.94
CA VAL A 596 40.03 16.41 4.08
C VAL A 596 40.94 16.79 5.25
N ASP A 597 42.11 16.18 5.41
CA ASP A 597 42.95 16.43 6.60
C ASP A 597 44.43 16.80 6.37
N GLY A 598 45.05 16.47 5.23
CA GLY A 598 46.32 17.04 4.79
C GLY A 598 47.56 16.78 5.66
N THR A 599 48.52 16.05 5.09
CA THR A 599 49.87 16.59 4.70
C THR A 599 50.66 15.60 3.83
N LYS A 600 50.02 14.57 3.25
CA LYS A 600 50.70 13.58 2.41
C LYS A 600 49.89 13.07 1.21
N ASP A 601 48.79 13.71 0.83
CA ASP A 601 47.97 13.19 -0.26
C ASP A 601 48.58 13.54 -1.61
N ALA A 602 48.78 12.52 -2.44
CA ALA A 602 49.17 12.65 -3.83
C ALA A 602 47.92 12.82 -4.69
N LYS A 603 47.72 14.03 -5.22
CA LYS A 603 46.63 14.35 -6.14
C LYS A 603 47.12 14.38 -7.58
N ILE A 604 46.53 13.55 -8.43
CA ILE A 604 46.84 13.47 -9.85
C ILE A 604 45.53 13.65 -10.64
N ASP A 605 45.48 14.68 -11.46
CA ASP A 605 44.36 14.95 -12.37
C ASP A 605 44.97 15.16 -13.77
N CYS A 606 44.54 14.36 -14.74
CA CYS A 606 45.01 14.43 -16.13
C CYS A 606 43.97 15.16 -17.04
N GLY A 607 42.87 15.66 -16.49
CA GLY A 607 41.80 16.43 -17.13
C GLY A 607 42.12 17.93 -17.34
N GLY A 608 41.20 18.64 -17.99
CA GLY A 608 41.39 20.03 -18.47
C GLY A 608 41.00 21.13 -17.49
N ASP A 609 40.80 20.80 -16.22
CA ASP A 609 40.19 21.65 -15.19
C ASP A 609 41.21 22.55 -14.44
N LEU A 610 40.73 23.68 -13.91
CA LEU A 610 41.48 24.83 -13.39
C LEU A 610 41.38 25.02 -11.86
N ASP A 611 40.87 24.04 -11.11
CA ASP A 611 40.53 24.25 -9.70
C ASP A 611 41.71 23.99 -8.73
N HIS A 612 42.19 25.11 -8.17
CA HIS A 612 43.08 25.24 -6.99
C HIS A 612 44.61 25.07 -7.15
N PRO A 613 45.31 25.99 -7.86
CA PRO A 613 46.78 26.07 -7.86
C PRO A 613 47.42 26.45 -6.50
N ALA A 614 46.63 26.79 -5.47
CA ALA A 614 47.10 27.32 -4.19
C ALA A 614 47.23 26.29 -3.04
N LEU A 615 46.82 25.03 -3.23
CA LEU A 615 46.88 23.95 -2.22
C LEU A 615 47.71 22.75 -2.70
N ARG A 616 48.78 23.01 -3.47
CA ARG A 616 49.69 21.98 -3.97
C ARG A 616 50.66 21.52 -2.88
N ASP A 617 50.29 20.50 -2.11
CA ASP A 617 51.31 19.56 -1.60
C ASP A 617 51.71 18.69 -2.80
N ALA A 618 52.89 18.99 -3.34
CA ALA A 618 53.59 18.35 -4.45
C ALA A 618 52.72 17.62 -5.51
N VAL A 619 52.19 18.38 -6.48
CA VAL A 619 51.97 17.79 -7.82
C VAL A 619 53.32 17.30 -8.32
N ASP A 620 53.44 16.00 -8.60
CA ASP A 620 54.57 15.44 -9.33
C ASP A 620 54.26 15.47 -10.84
N PRO A 621 54.68 16.51 -11.58
CA PRO A 621 54.54 16.55 -13.04
C PRO A 621 55.44 15.53 -13.75
N SER A 622 56.20 14.71 -13.02
CA SER A 622 57.01 13.62 -13.55
C SER A 622 56.38 12.23 -13.38
N ALA A 623 55.17 12.13 -12.81
CA ALA A 623 54.43 10.88 -12.81
C ALA A 623 54.17 10.43 -14.24
N ALA A 624 54.84 9.36 -14.66
CA ALA A 624 54.68 8.70 -15.95
C ALA A 624 53.27 8.10 -16.16
N SER A 625 52.29 8.41 -15.30
CA SER A 625 50.94 7.84 -15.28
C SER A 625 49.95 8.52 -16.24
N CYS A 626 50.13 9.80 -16.60
CA CYS A 626 49.28 10.41 -17.64
C CYS A 626 49.71 10.03 -19.08
N THR A 627 50.79 9.26 -19.25
CA THR A 627 51.21 8.77 -20.58
C THR A 627 50.75 7.33 -20.80
N GLY A 628 49.59 7.15 -21.46
CA GLY A 628 49.13 5.83 -21.88
C GLY A 628 47.65 5.72 -22.28
N LEU A 629 46.78 6.64 -21.89
CA LEU A 629 45.32 6.53 -22.06
C LEU A 629 44.75 7.45 -23.16
N SER A 630 45.52 7.71 -24.22
CA SER A 630 45.00 8.34 -25.43
C SER A 630 44.89 7.32 -26.56
N SER A 631 43.75 6.65 -26.66
CA SER A 631 43.06 6.29 -27.92
C SER A 631 41.82 5.48 -27.66
#